data_AF-A0A2D6MUE4-F1
#
_entry.id   AF-A0A2D6MUE4-F1
#
_cell.length_a   1.000
_cell.length_b   1.000
_cell.length_c   1.000
_cell.angle_alpha   90.00
_cell.angle_beta   90.00
_cell.angle_gamma   90.00
#
_symmetry.space_group_name_H-M   'P 1'
#
loop_
_entity.id
_entity.type
_entity.pdbx_description
1 polymer ?
#
loop_
_entity_poly.entity_id
_entity_poly.type
_entity_poly.pdbx_seq_one_letter_code
_entity_poly.pdbx_strand_id
1 'polypeptide(L)'
;MRFAFLLFLVAEAATPAAALPGIAADETLTNPDSSKTFVRPRIVSQGGRLGIRQGIPGACHMFGMAGYLKEYVVWSNDLMDGVPLADDGRVGEVQRAKYVESMTCTSSQPYVPKITTQSKSENPDGSVTMGLPQIHHGPQEFPILSGHAGACQLLGYTHAVQHSREWSERRVLGVSLAADGQIYEVASGTSLTAFGCRNEP
;
A
#
# COMPACT_ATOMS: atom_id res chain seq x y z
N MET A 1 17.60 -29.34 71.27
CA MET A 1 16.72 -29.71 70.15
C MET A 1 17.11 -28.87 68.94
N ARG A 2 17.67 -29.47 67.89
CA ARG A 2 18.02 -28.78 66.62
C ARG A 2 17.02 -29.24 65.55
N PHE A 3 16.23 -28.30 65.04
CA PHE A 3 15.35 -28.51 63.89
C PHE A 3 16.15 -28.24 62.61
N ALA A 4 16.23 -29.22 61.72
CA ALA A 4 16.72 -29.05 60.35
C ALA A 4 15.53 -28.78 59.43
N PHE A 5 15.47 -27.59 58.83
CA PHE A 5 14.51 -27.25 57.79
C PHE A 5 15.12 -27.61 56.43
N LEU A 6 14.57 -28.64 55.77
CA LEU A 6 14.84 -28.92 54.35
C LEU A 6 14.00 -27.94 53.51
N LEU A 7 14.65 -27.06 52.77
CA LEU A 7 14.01 -26.19 51.79
C LEU A 7 13.98 -26.93 50.44
N PHE A 8 12.79 -27.33 50.00
CA PHE A 8 12.57 -27.82 48.63
C PHE A 8 12.43 -26.61 47.70
N LEU A 9 13.42 -26.40 46.82
CA LEU A 9 13.28 -25.49 45.67
C LEU A 9 12.53 -26.25 44.56
N VAL A 10 11.28 -25.86 44.33
CA VAL A 10 10.52 -26.26 43.14
C VAL A 10 10.92 -25.31 42.02
N ALA A 11 11.68 -25.81 41.04
CA ALA A 11 11.98 -25.08 39.82
C ALA A 11 10.74 -25.13 38.91
N GLU A 12 10.04 -24.00 38.80
CA GLU A 12 8.92 -23.83 37.88
C GLU A 12 9.47 -23.72 36.46
N ALA A 13 9.26 -24.78 35.65
CA ALA A 13 9.70 -24.81 34.27
C ALA A 13 8.86 -23.79 33.47
N ALA A 14 9.50 -22.69 33.06
CA ALA A 14 8.90 -21.70 32.17
C ALA A 14 8.46 -22.39 30.87
N THR A 15 7.15 -22.48 30.65
CA THR A 15 6.58 -22.95 29.39
C THR A 15 7.01 -21.98 28.29
N PRO A 16 7.67 -22.44 27.20
CA PRO A 16 8.03 -21.54 26.12
C PRO A 16 6.76 -20.91 25.55
N ALA A 17 6.70 -19.58 25.53
CA ALA A 17 5.61 -18.85 24.89
C ALA A 17 5.48 -19.37 23.45
N ALA A 18 4.29 -19.85 23.09
CA ALA A 18 4.01 -20.29 21.73
C ALA A 18 4.41 -19.17 20.76
N ALA A 19 5.31 -19.47 19.82
CA ALA A 19 5.71 -18.49 18.82
C ALA A 19 4.46 -17.98 18.10
N LEU A 20 4.29 -16.67 18.05
CA LEU A 20 3.18 -16.06 17.33
C LEU A 20 3.19 -16.56 15.88
N PRO A 21 2.02 -16.85 15.30
CA PRO A 21 1.94 -17.28 13.92
C PRO A 21 2.55 -16.21 13.00
N GLY A 22 3.41 -16.65 12.08
CA GLY A 22 4.02 -15.75 11.11
C GLY A 22 3.09 -15.47 9.95
N ILE A 23 3.42 -14.46 9.15
CA ILE A 23 2.80 -14.22 7.85
C ILE A 23 3.86 -14.32 6.75
N ALA A 24 3.51 -14.89 5.60
CA ALA A 24 4.36 -14.94 4.43
C ALA A 24 3.53 -14.70 3.18
N ALA A 25 4.17 -14.25 2.11
CA ALA A 25 3.60 -14.20 0.78
C ALA A 25 4.44 -15.08 -0.15
N ASP A 26 3.85 -15.56 -1.23
CA ASP A 26 4.60 -16.29 -2.26
C ASP A 26 5.49 -15.33 -3.05
N GLU A 27 5.02 -14.11 -3.25
CA GLU A 27 5.76 -13.02 -3.88
C GLU A 27 5.44 -11.68 -3.19
N THR A 28 6.43 -10.80 -3.14
CA THR A 28 6.27 -9.43 -2.65
C THR A 28 6.80 -8.46 -3.70
N LEU A 29 5.90 -7.66 -4.27
CA LEU A 29 6.23 -6.63 -5.25
C LEU A 29 6.35 -5.29 -4.52
N THR A 30 7.44 -4.56 -4.74
CA THR A 30 7.58 -3.19 -4.24
C THR A 30 7.12 -2.23 -5.33
N ASN A 31 6.06 -1.48 -5.04
CA ASN A 31 5.50 -0.54 -5.99
C ASN A 31 6.26 0.80 -5.94
N PRO A 32 6.27 1.59 -7.03
CA PRO A 32 7.01 2.85 -7.07
C PRO A 32 6.59 3.88 -6.01
N ASP A 33 5.34 3.82 -5.57
CA ASP A 33 4.70 4.68 -4.57
C ASP A 33 4.95 4.26 -3.10
N SER A 34 5.87 3.33 -2.87
CA SER A 34 6.22 2.79 -1.54
C SER A 34 5.18 1.85 -0.94
N SER A 35 4.06 1.58 -1.62
CA SER A 35 3.20 0.46 -1.26
C SER A 35 3.86 -0.88 -1.67
N LYS A 36 3.35 -1.98 -1.11
CA LYS A 36 3.81 -3.33 -1.44
C LYS A 36 2.62 -4.23 -1.76
N THR A 37 2.71 -4.96 -2.86
CA THR A 37 1.71 -5.96 -3.24
C THR A 37 2.19 -7.35 -2.80
N PHE A 38 1.39 -8.01 -1.97
CA PHE A 38 1.66 -9.36 -1.48
C PHE A 38 0.80 -10.36 -2.26
N VAL A 39 1.44 -11.29 -2.97
CA VAL A 39 0.75 -12.32 -3.75
C VAL A 39 0.62 -13.59 -2.91
N ARG A 40 -0.60 -14.10 -2.85
CA ARG A 40 -1.06 -15.24 -2.03
C ARG A 40 -0.51 -15.15 -0.60
N PRO A 41 -0.85 -14.10 0.16
CA PRO A 41 -0.44 -14.03 1.56
C PRO A 41 -1.09 -15.17 2.36
N ARG A 42 -0.31 -15.74 3.29
CA ARG A 42 -0.67 -16.90 4.11
C ARG A 42 -0.16 -16.73 5.54
N ILE A 43 -0.95 -17.22 6.48
CA ILE A 43 -0.48 -17.44 7.84
C ILE A 43 0.34 -18.72 7.88
N VAL A 44 1.55 -18.62 8.43
CA VAL A 44 2.48 -19.74 8.62
C VAL A 44 2.41 -20.15 10.08
N SER A 45 1.96 -21.38 10.30
CA SER A 45 1.85 -22.00 11.62
C SER A 45 2.47 -23.40 11.62
N GLN A 46 2.54 -24.04 12.79
CA GLN A 46 2.98 -25.44 12.89
C GLN A 46 2.08 -26.40 12.09
N GLY A 47 0.82 -26.05 11.86
CA GLY A 47 -0.15 -26.84 11.09
C GLY A 47 -0.11 -26.60 9.57
N GLY A 48 0.81 -25.77 9.07
CA GLY A 48 0.97 -25.46 7.65
C GLY A 48 0.64 -24.01 7.28
N ARG A 49 0.30 -23.79 6.00
CA ARG A 49 -0.01 -22.48 5.42
C ARG A 49 -1.52 -22.32 5.28
N LEU A 50 -2.09 -21.30 5.93
CA LEU A 50 -3.52 -21.01 5.91
C LEU A 50 -3.79 -19.74 5.10
N GLY A 51 -4.86 -19.76 4.30
CA GLY A 51 -5.36 -18.58 3.58
C GLY A 51 -5.79 -17.47 4.54
N ILE A 52 -5.76 -16.22 4.09
CA ILE A 52 -6.38 -15.11 4.82
C ILE A 52 -7.76 -14.91 4.23
N ARG A 53 -8.83 -15.13 5.01
CA ARG A 53 -10.22 -15.00 4.52
C ARG A 53 -10.89 -13.69 4.90
N GLN A 54 -10.30 -12.95 5.84
CA GLN A 54 -10.76 -11.64 6.33
C GLN A 54 -9.61 -10.98 7.09
N GLY A 55 -9.65 -9.65 7.26
CA GLY A 55 -8.71 -8.94 8.13
C GLY A 55 -7.50 -8.39 7.39
N ILE A 56 -7.71 -7.74 6.24
CA ILE A 56 -6.64 -7.10 5.47
C ILE A 56 -5.83 -6.10 6.31
N PRO A 57 -6.42 -5.24 7.16
CA PRO A 57 -5.63 -4.35 8.02
C PRO A 57 -4.66 -5.12 8.92
N GLY A 58 -5.15 -6.14 9.63
CA GLY A 58 -4.32 -7.03 10.44
C GLY A 58 -3.23 -7.74 9.63
N ALA A 59 -3.55 -8.23 8.44
CA ALA A 59 -2.57 -8.84 7.54
C ALA A 59 -1.45 -7.87 7.15
N CYS A 60 -1.80 -6.64 6.78
CA CYS A 60 -0.83 -5.60 6.45
C CYS A 60 0.03 -5.22 7.67
N HIS A 61 -0.57 -5.12 8.86
CA HIS A 61 0.19 -4.90 10.11
C HIS A 61 1.19 -6.01 10.39
N MET A 62 0.82 -7.28 10.16
CA MET A 62 1.74 -8.41 10.30
C MET A 62 2.91 -8.35 9.29
N PHE A 63 2.71 -7.73 8.13
CA PHE A 63 3.79 -7.41 7.17
C PHE A 63 4.57 -6.13 7.51
N GLY A 64 4.30 -5.48 8.65
CA GLY A 64 4.95 -4.23 9.06
C GLY A 64 4.48 -3.00 8.28
N MET A 65 3.30 -3.07 7.66
CA MET A 65 2.68 -1.98 6.90
C MET A 65 1.56 -1.33 7.72
N ALA A 66 1.18 -0.09 7.44
CA ALA A 66 0.23 0.69 8.25
C ALA A 66 -1.18 0.78 7.65
N GLY A 67 -1.33 0.55 6.35
CA GLY A 67 -2.63 0.63 5.68
C GLY A 67 -2.72 -0.30 4.49
N TYR A 68 -3.80 -0.15 3.71
CA TYR A 68 -4.05 -0.94 2.52
C TYR A 68 -4.90 -0.18 1.50
N LEU A 69 -4.77 -0.58 0.24
CA LEU A 69 -5.55 -0.06 -0.87
C LEU A 69 -6.67 -1.06 -1.18
N LYS A 70 -7.92 -0.67 -0.89
CA LYS A 70 -9.09 -1.56 -0.92
C LYS A 70 -9.39 -2.07 -2.33
N GLU A 71 -9.17 -1.24 -3.34
CA GLU A 71 -9.29 -1.52 -4.76
C GLU A 71 -8.28 -2.56 -5.26
N TYR A 72 -7.19 -2.80 -4.52
CA TYR A 72 -6.15 -3.76 -4.87
C TYR A 72 -6.13 -4.96 -3.91
N VAL A 73 -7.31 -5.35 -3.43
CA VAL A 73 -7.55 -6.63 -2.74
C VAL A 73 -8.27 -7.58 -3.69
N VAL A 74 -7.58 -8.64 -4.11
CA VAL A 74 -8.14 -9.69 -4.97
C VAL A 74 -8.44 -10.91 -4.12
N TRP A 75 -9.68 -11.37 -4.21
CA TRP A 75 -10.16 -12.58 -3.54
C TRP A 75 -10.18 -13.74 -4.51
N SER A 76 -9.86 -14.93 -4.01
CA SER A 76 -9.92 -16.15 -4.78
C SER A 76 -11.34 -16.50 -5.22
N ASN A 77 -11.40 -17.27 -6.31
CA ASN A 77 -12.62 -18.00 -6.66
C ASN A 77 -12.67 -19.39 -5.99
N ASP A 78 -11.51 -19.92 -5.61
CA ASP A 78 -11.40 -21.22 -4.93
C ASP A 78 -11.60 -21.14 -3.43
N LEU A 79 -12.04 -22.26 -2.85
CA LEU A 79 -12.16 -22.44 -1.40
C LEU A 79 -11.00 -23.27 -0.86
N MET A 80 -10.33 -22.74 0.16
CA MET A 80 -9.33 -23.47 0.94
C MET A 80 -9.46 -23.14 2.42
N ASP A 81 -8.68 -23.82 3.26
CA ASP A 81 -8.58 -23.50 4.68
C ASP A 81 -7.97 -22.11 4.86
N GLY A 82 -8.72 -21.26 5.55
CA GLY A 82 -8.33 -19.88 5.81
C GLY A 82 -8.82 -19.38 7.15
N VAL A 83 -8.15 -18.32 7.62
CA VAL A 83 -8.35 -17.74 8.94
C VAL A 83 -8.68 -16.26 8.82
N PRO A 84 -9.55 -15.72 9.70
CA PRO A 84 -9.70 -14.29 9.84
C PRO A 84 -8.54 -13.74 10.67
N LEU A 85 -8.14 -12.51 10.39
CA LEU A 85 -7.17 -11.77 11.19
C LEU A 85 -7.83 -10.58 11.86
N ALA A 86 -7.56 -10.40 13.14
CA ALA A 86 -7.84 -9.15 13.84
C ALA A 86 -6.75 -8.11 13.52
N ASP A 87 -7.05 -6.84 13.77
CA ASP A 87 -6.12 -5.72 13.50
C ASP A 87 -4.80 -5.81 14.29
N ASP A 88 -4.81 -6.52 15.42
CA ASP A 88 -3.63 -6.81 16.26
C ASP A 88 -2.85 -8.06 15.80
N GLY A 89 -3.23 -8.69 14.68
CA GLY A 89 -2.60 -9.88 14.14
C GLY A 89 -3.05 -11.20 14.77
N ARG A 90 -4.03 -11.19 15.70
CA ARG A 90 -4.59 -12.44 16.24
C ARG A 90 -5.32 -13.22 15.15
N VAL A 91 -5.01 -14.51 15.09
CA VAL A 91 -5.57 -15.48 14.15
C VAL A 91 -6.82 -16.11 14.76
N GLY A 92 -7.94 -16.07 14.04
CA GLY A 92 -9.16 -16.75 14.45
C GLY A 92 -9.25 -18.20 13.97
N GLU A 93 -10.45 -18.78 14.06
CA GLU A 93 -10.68 -20.18 13.69
C GLU A 93 -10.52 -20.44 12.18
N VAL A 94 -9.97 -21.62 11.88
CA VAL A 94 -9.81 -22.14 10.52
C VAL A 94 -11.17 -22.51 9.95
N GLN A 95 -11.46 -22.00 8.76
CA GLN A 95 -12.66 -22.32 8.01
C GLN A 95 -12.36 -22.41 6.53
N ARG A 96 -13.12 -23.25 5.82
CA ARG A 96 -13.02 -23.34 4.37
C ARG A 96 -13.74 -22.15 3.72
N ALA A 97 -12.99 -21.27 3.08
CA ALA A 97 -13.51 -20.01 2.53
C ALA A 97 -12.70 -19.53 1.32
N LYS A 98 -13.22 -18.50 0.64
CA LYS A 98 -12.41 -17.67 -0.26
C LYS A 98 -11.31 -16.98 0.54
N TYR A 99 -10.18 -16.75 -0.11
CA TYR A 99 -8.97 -16.22 0.52
C TYR A 99 -8.38 -15.10 -0.32
N VAL A 100 -7.46 -14.33 0.25
CA VAL A 100 -6.74 -13.27 -0.46
C VAL A 100 -5.73 -13.88 -1.44
N GLU A 101 -5.93 -13.62 -2.73
CA GLU A 101 -4.97 -13.93 -3.80
C GLU A 101 -3.92 -12.85 -3.96
N SER A 102 -4.29 -11.59 -3.76
CA SER A 102 -3.34 -10.50 -3.64
C SER A 102 -3.92 -9.35 -2.83
N MET A 103 -3.05 -8.61 -2.16
CA MET A 103 -3.41 -7.37 -1.48
C MET A 103 -2.27 -6.36 -1.58
N THR A 104 -2.60 -5.08 -1.66
CA THR A 104 -1.61 -3.99 -1.62
C THR A 104 -1.69 -3.27 -0.29
N CYS A 105 -0.58 -3.27 0.46
CA CYS A 105 -0.45 -2.57 1.74
C CYS A 105 0.37 -1.28 1.58
N THR A 106 0.06 -0.27 2.37
CA THR A 106 0.73 1.05 2.38
C THR A 106 1.58 1.22 3.63
N SER A 107 2.70 1.92 3.52
CA SER A 107 3.61 2.17 4.64
C SER A 107 3.09 3.21 5.63
N SER A 108 2.10 4.03 5.24
CA SER A 108 1.54 5.11 6.05
C SER A 108 0.04 5.29 5.80
N GLN A 109 -0.61 6.01 6.73
CA GLN A 109 -1.97 6.56 6.58
C GLN A 109 -1.97 8.05 7.00
N PRO A 110 -2.62 8.96 6.25
CA PRO A 110 -3.26 8.73 4.95
C PRO A 110 -2.20 8.46 3.86
N TYR A 111 -2.54 7.56 2.94
CA TYR A 111 -1.67 7.22 1.80
C TYR A 111 -1.91 8.21 0.65
N VAL A 112 -0.84 8.64 -0.01
CA VAL A 112 -0.87 9.54 -1.18
C VAL A 112 -0.14 8.85 -2.34
N PRO A 113 -0.72 8.81 -3.56
CA PRO A 113 -0.08 8.26 -4.74
C PRO A 113 1.24 8.97 -5.09
N LYS A 114 2.08 8.32 -5.89
CA LYS A 114 3.33 8.93 -6.36
C LYS A 114 3.23 9.32 -7.81
N ILE A 115 3.71 10.52 -8.12
CA ILE A 115 3.88 10.98 -9.49
C ILE A 115 5.33 10.77 -9.96
N THR A 116 5.47 10.33 -11.20
CA THR A 116 6.73 10.28 -11.96
C THR A 116 6.55 11.06 -13.26
N THR A 117 7.66 11.43 -13.88
CA THR A 117 7.69 12.19 -15.14
C THR A 117 8.81 11.63 -16.00
N GLN A 118 8.64 11.64 -17.32
CA GLN A 118 9.70 11.19 -18.23
C GLN A 118 10.75 12.28 -18.45
N SER A 119 10.34 13.54 -18.38
CA SER A 119 11.25 14.68 -18.47
C SER A 119 10.91 15.76 -17.44
N LYS A 120 11.95 16.49 -17.05
CA LYS A 120 11.87 17.68 -16.21
C LYS A 120 12.82 18.72 -16.80
N SER A 121 12.33 19.92 -17.06
CA SER A 121 13.14 21.07 -17.49
C SER A 121 12.96 22.21 -16.51
N GLU A 122 14.06 22.87 -16.14
CA GLU A 122 14.04 24.08 -15.31
C GLU A 122 14.05 25.31 -16.22
N ASN A 123 13.20 26.28 -15.92
CA ASN A 123 13.05 27.50 -16.69
C ASN A 123 13.77 28.67 -15.99
N PRO A 124 14.22 29.71 -16.74
CA PRO A 124 14.92 30.87 -16.16
C PRO A 124 14.10 31.67 -15.13
N ASP A 125 12.77 31.54 -15.17
CA ASP A 125 11.85 32.19 -14.22
C ASP A 125 11.65 31.40 -12.91
N GLY A 126 12.40 30.30 -12.73
CA GLY A 126 12.34 29.42 -11.56
C GLY A 126 11.20 28.39 -11.60
N SER A 127 10.39 28.37 -12.65
CA SER A 127 9.41 27.31 -12.86
C SER A 127 10.06 26.04 -13.42
N VAL A 128 9.35 24.92 -13.32
CA VAL A 128 9.73 23.65 -13.93
C VAL A 128 8.64 23.17 -14.87
N THR A 129 9.03 22.60 -16.00
CA THR A 129 8.14 21.91 -16.93
C THR A 129 8.33 20.41 -16.78
N MET A 130 7.23 19.69 -16.56
CA MET A 130 7.16 18.24 -16.42
C MET A 130 6.54 17.66 -17.68
N GLY A 131 7.18 16.65 -18.29
CA GLY A 131 6.72 15.99 -19.51
C GLY A 131 6.34 14.54 -19.30
N LEU A 132 5.18 14.16 -19.84
CA LEU A 132 4.55 12.84 -19.78
C LEU A 132 4.44 12.31 -18.34
N PRO A 133 3.71 13.00 -17.46
CA PRO A 133 3.54 12.56 -16.09
C PRO A 133 2.68 11.31 -15.95
N GLN A 134 3.02 10.49 -14.97
CA GLN A 134 2.33 9.26 -14.64
C GLN A 134 2.14 9.16 -13.13
N ILE A 135 0.99 8.65 -12.70
CA ILE A 135 0.64 8.39 -11.30
C ILE A 135 0.75 6.91 -11.04
N HIS A 136 1.62 6.54 -10.11
CA HIS A 136 1.68 5.21 -9.53
C HIS A 136 0.75 5.15 -8.32
N HIS A 137 -0.18 4.19 -8.38
CA HIS A 137 -1.12 3.88 -7.32
C HIS A 137 -1.24 2.37 -7.16
N GLY A 138 -0.65 1.84 -6.09
CA GLY A 138 -0.41 0.43 -5.93
C GLY A 138 0.38 -0.15 -7.11
N PRO A 139 -0.04 -1.31 -7.66
CA PRO A 139 0.62 -1.94 -8.79
C PRO A 139 0.29 -1.27 -10.14
N GLN A 140 -0.53 -0.21 -10.17
CA GLN A 140 -1.02 0.40 -11.39
C GLN A 140 -0.35 1.75 -11.66
N GLU A 141 -0.35 2.12 -12.93
CA GLU A 141 0.18 3.37 -13.44
C GLU A 141 -0.87 4.04 -14.32
N PHE A 142 -1.05 5.35 -14.14
CA PHE A 142 -2.10 6.11 -14.80
C PHE A 142 -1.60 7.45 -15.33
N PRO A 143 -1.98 7.85 -16.54
CA PRO A 143 -1.82 9.22 -16.99
C PRO A 143 -2.80 10.14 -16.24
N ILE A 144 -2.46 11.43 -16.14
CA ILE A 144 -3.27 12.43 -15.41
C ILE A 144 -4.29 13.05 -16.35
N LEU A 145 -5.59 12.94 -16.04
CA LEU A 145 -6.68 13.54 -16.81
C LEU A 145 -7.04 14.95 -16.34
N SER A 146 -6.87 15.23 -15.04
CA SER A 146 -7.08 16.56 -14.47
C SER A 146 -6.43 16.65 -13.08
N GLY A 147 -6.42 17.84 -12.48
CA GLY A 147 -5.81 18.05 -11.16
C GLY A 147 -4.35 18.53 -11.22
N HIS A 148 -4.06 19.52 -12.06
CA HIS A 148 -2.73 20.13 -12.20
C HIS A 148 -2.13 20.60 -10.86
N ALA A 149 -2.93 21.26 -10.00
CA ALA A 149 -2.46 21.66 -8.67
C ALA A 149 -2.03 20.46 -7.81
N GLY A 150 -2.86 19.40 -7.78
CA GLY A 150 -2.52 18.15 -7.10
C GLY A 150 -1.26 17.50 -7.66
N ALA A 151 -1.09 17.48 -8.98
CA ALA A 151 0.10 16.95 -9.63
C ALA A 151 1.37 17.71 -9.21
N CYS A 152 1.30 19.05 -9.11
CA CYS A 152 2.42 19.86 -8.61
C CYS A 152 2.71 19.58 -7.13
N GLN A 153 1.67 19.45 -6.29
CA GLN A 153 1.80 19.09 -4.88
C GLN A 153 2.52 17.75 -4.70
N LEU A 154 2.15 16.73 -5.47
CA LEU A 154 2.80 15.42 -5.45
C LEU A 154 4.28 15.47 -5.86
N LEU A 155 4.67 16.44 -6.69
CA LEU A 155 6.05 16.70 -7.09
C LEU A 155 6.81 17.59 -6.07
N GLY A 156 6.15 18.03 -5.00
CA GLY A 156 6.72 18.90 -3.98
C GLY A 156 6.74 20.39 -4.33
N TYR A 157 5.91 20.82 -5.30
CA TYR A 157 5.75 22.23 -5.66
C TYR A 157 4.43 22.79 -5.11
N THR A 158 4.46 24.04 -4.65
CA THR A 158 3.28 24.68 -4.04
C THR A 158 2.30 25.26 -5.05
N HIS A 159 2.73 25.55 -6.29
CA HIS A 159 1.89 26.23 -7.28
C HIS A 159 1.95 25.62 -8.67
N ALA A 160 0.78 25.58 -9.31
CA ALA A 160 0.61 25.28 -10.72
C ALA A 160 0.81 26.54 -11.57
N VAL A 161 1.65 26.48 -12.60
CA VAL A 161 1.84 27.61 -13.53
C VAL A 161 0.63 27.72 -14.44
N GLN A 162 0.00 28.89 -14.49
CA GLN A 162 -1.17 29.07 -15.35
C GLN A 162 -0.77 28.95 -16.84
N HIS A 163 -1.69 28.44 -17.65
CA HIS A 163 -1.54 28.29 -19.11
C HIS A 163 -0.34 27.43 -19.57
N SER A 164 0.26 26.62 -18.71
CA SER A 164 1.41 25.77 -19.03
C SER A 164 1.06 24.32 -19.41
N ARG A 165 -0.22 24.00 -19.62
CA ARG A 165 -0.70 22.61 -19.75
C ARG A 165 -0.78 22.23 -21.21
N GLU A 166 -0.26 21.05 -21.54
CA GLU A 166 -0.42 20.39 -22.82
C GLU A 166 -1.18 19.08 -22.63
N TRP A 167 -1.99 18.72 -23.63
CA TRP A 167 -2.91 17.60 -23.56
C TRP A 167 -2.71 16.66 -24.74
N SER A 168 -2.94 15.37 -24.50
CA SER A 168 -2.99 14.37 -25.57
C SER A 168 -4.24 14.56 -26.44
N GLU A 169 -4.12 14.19 -27.72
CA GLU A 169 -5.28 14.08 -28.61
C GLU A 169 -6.05 12.77 -28.41
N ARG A 170 -5.35 11.72 -27.97
CA ARG A 170 -5.94 10.40 -27.72
C ARG A 170 -6.59 10.36 -26.34
N ARG A 171 -7.75 9.69 -26.26
CA ARG A 171 -8.39 9.32 -25.00
C ARG A 171 -7.83 8.01 -24.47
N VAL A 172 -7.50 8.01 -23.18
CA VAL A 172 -6.93 6.88 -22.44
C VAL A 172 -7.61 6.75 -21.08
N LEU A 173 -7.50 5.58 -20.45
CA LEU A 173 -7.87 5.44 -19.04
C LEU A 173 -6.81 6.18 -18.20
N GLY A 174 -7.25 7.01 -17.25
CA GLY A 174 -6.36 7.78 -16.39
C GLY A 174 -7.06 8.24 -15.12
N VAL A 175 -6.40 9.11 -14.37
CA VAL A 175 -6.88 9.58 -13.06
C VAL A 175 -7.01 11.09 -12.97
N SER A 176 -7.97 11.56 -12.18
CA SER A 176 -8.11 12.95 -11.79
C SER A 176 -7.67 13.14 -10.34
N LEU A 177 -6.91 14.20 -10.08
CA LEU A 177 -6.32 14.48 -8.77
C LEU A 177 -6.99 15.66 -8.07
N ALA A 178 -7.24 15.51 -6.78
CA ALA A 178 -7.61 16.60 -5.89
C ALA A 178 -6.39 17.49 -5.59
N ALA A 179 -6.60 18.67 -5.00
CA ALA A 179 -5.53 19.63 -4.74
C ALA A 179 -4.45 19.10 -3.76
N ASP A 180 -4.81 18.13 -2.91
CA ASP A 180 -3.90 17.45 -1.98
C ASP A 180 -3.16 16.25 -2.62
N GLY A 181 -3.40 15.97 -3.91
CA GLY A 181 -2.79 14.86 -4.63
C GLY A 181 -3.54 13.53 -4.54
N GLN A 182 -4.70 13.49 -3.85
CA GLN A 182 -5.53 12.27 -3.81
C GLN A 182 -6.20 12.01 -5.15
N ILE A 183 -6.30 10.74 -5.56
CA ILE A 183 -7.12 10.33 -6.70
C ILE A 183 -8.59 10.37 -6.27
N TYR A 184 -9.41 11.16 -6.95
CA TYR A 184 -10.86 11.19 -6.71
C TYR A 184 -11.67 10.50 -7.82
N GLU A 185 -11.05 10.24 -8.98
CA GLU A 185 -11.73 9.64 -10.12
C GLU A 185 -10.74 8.85 -11.00
N VAL A 186 -11.22 7.71 -11.50
CA VAL A 186 -10.59 6.93 -12.57
C VAL A 186 -11.56 6.92 -13.75
N ALA A 187 -11.16 7.45 -14.91
CA ALA A 187 -12.06 7.64 -16.05
C ALA A 187 -11.30 7.55 -17.39
N SER A 188 -12.04 7.64 -18.50
CA SER A 188 -11.43 7.77 -19.83
C SER A 188 -11.48 9.22 -20.33
N GLY A 189 -10.33 9.79 -20.66
CA GLY A 189 -10.22 11.19 -21.09
C GLY A 189 -8.90 11.47 -21.82
N THR A 190 -8.73 12.70 -22.28
CA THR A 190 -7.41 13.21 -22.70
C THR A 190 -6.54 13.43 -21.47
N SER A 191 -5.25 13.18 -21.59
CA SER A 191 -4.31 13.26 -20.47
C SER A 191 -3.30 14.38 -20.63
N LEU A 192 -2.80 14.92 -19.53
CA LEU A 192 -1.69 15.86 -19.51
C LEU A 192 -0.44 15.20 -20.12
N THR A 193 0.09 15.84 -21.16
CA THR A 193 1.39 15.47 -21.76
C THR A 193 2.51 16.39 -21.28
N ALA A 194 2.18 17.60 -20.84
CA ALA A 194 3.10 18.46 -20.11
C ALA A 194 2.36 19.42 -19.16
N PHE A 195 3.02 19.83 -18.09
CA PHE A 195 2.54 20.88 -17.19
C PHE A 195 3.68 21.57 -16.46
N GLY A 196 3.42 22.78 -15.95
CA GLY A 196 4.40 23.62 -15.28
C GLY A 196 4.10 23.76 -13.79
N CYS A 197 5.12 23.68 -12.94
CA CYS A 197 5.02 23.91 -11.50
C CYS A 197 6.05 24.92 -11.03
N ARG A 198 5.83 25.53 -9.87
CA ARG A 198 6.80 26.40 -9.21
C ARG A 198 6.57 26.41 -7.70
N ASN A 199 7.61 26.79 -6.98
CA ASN A 199 7.45 27.24 -5.60
C ASN A 199 7.10 28.73 -5.56
N GLU A 200 6.62 29.21 -4.40
CA GLU A 200 6.57 30.65 -4.17
C GLU A 200 7.98 31.24 -4.31
N PRO A 201 8.10 32.42 -4.96
CA PRO A 201 9.38 33.11 -5.08
C PRO A 201 9.89 33.61 -3.73
#